data_AF-A0A1Q3DCB8-F1
#
_entry.id   AF-A0A1Q3DCB8-F1
#
_cell.length_a   1.000
_cell.length_b   1.000
_cell.length_c   1.000
_cell.angle_alpha   90.00
_cell.angle_beta   90.00
_cell.angle_gamma   90.00
#
_symmetry.space_group_name_H-M   'P 1'
#
loop_
_entity.id
_entity.type
_entity.pdbx_description
1 polymer ?
#
loop_
_entity_poly.entity_id
_entity_poly.type
_entity_poly.pdbx_seq_one_letter_code
_entity_poly.pdbx_strand_id
1 'polypeptide(L)'
;IGDGNTSNTDAFKAAINHLSQFTSHGGSLLYVPVGIWLTGSFNLTSHFTLYLDKDVVLLASQVSNYLEKECAKSNDEMGVLDHPDNNYDPNALPVIKNINYCDMITKNVTMAVRLEEIVGDPFTKICISNVTIGLSKKPHKLQWNCTDVAGISSDVTPPCALLPDQGPEK
;
A
#
# COMPACT_ATOMS: atom_id res chain seq x y z
N ILE A 1 5.76 5.27 -18.48
CA ILE A 1 7.17 5.72 -18.49
C ILE A 1 7.59 5.94 -17.04
N GLY A 2 8.71 5.34 -16.63
CA GLY A 2 9.23 5.42 -15.26
C GLY A 2 10.11 6.65 -15.02
N ASP A 3 9.65 7.84 -15.41
CA ASP A 3 10.39 9.11 -15.36
C ASP A 3 9.97 10.06 -14.21
N GLY A 4 9.02 9.64 -13.37
CA GLY A 4 8.45 10.40 -12.26
C GLY A 4 7.50 11.53 -12.65
N ASN A 5 7.30 11.77 -13.95
CA ASN A 5 6.53 12.91 -14.47
C ASN A 5 5.31 12.46 -15.30
N THR A 6 5.48 11.37 -16.06
CA THR A 6 4.42 10.82 -16.89
C THR A 6 3.42 10.07 -16.03
N SER A 7 2.13 10.45 -16.09
CA SER A 7 1.06 9.67 -15.43
C SER A 7 0.90 8.31 -16.10
N ASN A 8 1.02 7.25 -15.32
CA ASN A 8 0.89 5.86 -15.72
C ASN A 8 -0.47 5.24 -15.33
N THR A 9 -1.39 6.06 -14.81
CA THR A 9 -2.67 5.61 -14.25
C THR A 9 -3.46 4.72 -15.22
N ASP A 10 -3.58 5.15 -16.47
CA ASP A 10 -4.33 4.41 -17.49
C ASP A 10 -3.60 3.14 -17.92
N ALA A 11 -2.26 3.15 -17.91
CA ALA A 11 -1.46 1.97 -18.18
C ALA A 11 -1.64 0.92 -17.08
N PHE A 12 -1.59 1.31 -15.80
CA PHE A 12 -1.86 0.41 -14.67
C PHE A 12 -3.29 -0.15 -14.73
N LYS A 13 -4.30 0.71 -14.97
CA LYS A 13 -5.70 0.27 -15.11
C LYS A 13 -5.89 -0.71 -16.27
N ALA A 14 -5.30 -0.42 -17.44
CA ALA A 14 -5.40 -1.30 -18.60
C ALA A 14 -4.72 -2.65 -18.35
N ALA A 15 -3.53 -2.64 -17.75
CA ALA A 15 -2.81 -3.86 -17.38
C ALA A 15 -3.62 -4.72 -16.40
N ILE A 16 -4.15 -4.13 -15.33
CA ILE A 16 -4.93 -4.88 -14.33
C ILE A 16 -6.23 -5.41 -14.93
N ASN A 17 -6.93 -4.62 -15.75
CA ASN A 17 -8.14 -5.07 -16.44
C ASN A 17 -7.84 -6.28 -17.34
N HIS A 18 -6.77 -6.25 -18.11
CA HIS A 18 -6.34 -7.38 -18.94
C HIS A 18 -5.98 -8.60 -18.08
N LEU A 19 -5.23 -8.38 -17.00
CA LEU A 19 -4.74 -9.45 -16.13
C LEU A 19 -5.84 -10.09 -15.25
N SER A 20 -6.94 -9.38 -15.03
CA SER A 20 -8.10 -9.88 -14.25
C SER A 20 -8.75 -11.13 -14.87
N GLN A 21 -8.60 -11.34 -16.17
CA GLN A 21 -9.15 -12.50 -16.87
C GLN A 21 -8.48 -13.83 -16.46
N PHE A 22 -7.30 -13.77 -15.81
CA PHE A 22 -6.54 -14.94 -15.38
C PHE A 22 -6.80 -15.35 -13.93
N THR A 23 -7.76 -14.70 -13.25
CA THR A 23 -8.14 -14.99 -11.86
C THR A 23 -8.45 -16.47 -11.59
N SER A 24 -9.09 -17.17 -12.53
CA SER A 24 -9.43 -18.60 -12.42
C SER A 24 -8.28 -19.56 -12.75
N HIS A 25 -7.13 -19.06 -13.20
CA HIS A 25 -6.00 -19.85 -13.67
C HIS A 25 -4.77 -19.75 -12.76
N GLY A 26 -4.99 -19.49 -11.47
CA GLY A 26 -3.91 -19.30 -10.49
C GLY A 26 -3.49 -17.85 -10.29
N GLY A 27 -4.09 -16.92 -11.04
CA GLY A 27 -3.88 -15.49 -10.89
C GLY A 27 -2.92 -14.89 -11.91
N SER A 28 -2.53 -13.65 -11.66
CA SER A 28 -1.67 -12.87 -12.54
C SER A 28 -0.67 -12.04 -11.76
N LEU A 29 0.50 -11.83 -12.37
CA LEU A 29 1.54 -10.97 -11.83
C LEU A 29 1.73 -9.78 -12.77
N LEU A 30 1.64 -8.57 -12.23
CA LEU A 30 2.07 -7.35 -12.90
C LEU A 30 3.45 -6.97 -12.36
N TYR A 31 4.46 -7.09 -13.23
CA TYR A 31 5.82 -6.70 -12.94
C TYR A 31 6.03 -5.23 -13.32
N VAL A 32 6.52 -4.43 -12.37
CA VAL A 32 6.93 -3.04 -12.59
C VAL A 32 8.46 -3.00 -12.55
N PRO A 33 9.13 -2.69 -13.67
CA PRO A 33 10.58 -2.58 -13.70
C PRO A 33 11.05 -1.31 -13.01
N VAL A 34 12.33 -1.30 -12.62
CA VAL A 34 13.04 -0.14 -12.06
C VAL A 34 12.69 1.17 -12.77
N GLY A 35 12.44 2.21 -11.98
CA GLY A 35 12.01 3.52 -12.47
C GLY A 35 11.10 4.25 -11.49
N ILE A 36 10.79 5.50 -11.79
CA ILE A 36 9.91 6.34 -10.97
C ILE A 36 8.56 6.46 -11.69
N TRP A 37 7.51 5.89 -11.15
CA TRP A 37 6.23 5.72 -11.82
C TRP A 37 5.17 6.59 -11.16
N LEU A 38 4.89 7.77 -11.74
CA LEU A 38 3.75 8.58 -11.32
C LEU A 38 2.44 7.89 -11.72
N THR A 39 1.50 7.74 -10.80
CA THR A 39 0.20 7.12 -11.04
C THR A 39 -0.85 7.65 -10.07
N GLY A 40 -2.07 7.86 -10.56
CA GLY A 40 -3.25 7.99 -9.73
C GLY A 40 -3.74 6.63 -9.23
N SER A 41 -4.91 6.63 -8.61
CA SER A 41 -5.53 5.41 -8.08
C SER A 41 -5.87 4.40 -9.18
N PHE A 42 -5.64 3.13 -8.88
CA PHE A 42 -6.05 1.98 -9.68
C PHE A 42 -6.50 0.85 -8.75
N ASN A 43 -7.45 0.03 -9.22
CA ASN A 43 -8.01 -1.05 -8.43
C ASN A 43 -7.30 -2.36 -8.75
N LEU A 44 -6.79 -3.05 -7.74
CA LEU A 44 -6.33 -4.43 -7.87
C LEU A 44 -7.53 -5.39 -7.99
N THR A 45 -7.29 -6.58 -8.53
CA THR A 45 -8.29 -7.66 -8.64
C THR A 45 -7.86 -8.88 -7.83
N SER A 46 -8.77 -9.83 -7.60
CA SER A 46 -8.46 -11.07 -6.88
C SER A 46 -7.37 -11.89 -7.60
N HIS A 47 -6.61 -12.71 -6.86
CA HIS A 47 -5.53 -13.54 -7.42
C HIS A 47 -4.53 -12.71 -8.24
N PHE A 48 -4.12 -11.56 -7.73
CA PHE A 48 -3.21 -10.65 -8.40
C PHE A 48 -1.98 -10.36 -7.54
N THR A 49 -0.81 -10.30 -8.16
CA THR A 49 0.45 -9.88 -7.53
C THR A 49 0.99 -8.67 -8.25
N LEU A 50 1.15 -7.54 -7.54
CA LEU A 50 1.95 -6.42 -8.01
C LEU A 50 3.39 -6.65 -7.55
N TYR A 51 4.28 -6.99 -8.48
CA TYR A 51 5.70 -7.16 -8.19
C TYR A 51 6.45 -5.88 -8.59
N LEU A 52 7.11 -5.26 -7.62
CA LEU A 52 7.94 -4.08 -7.82
C LEU A 52 9.39 -4.53 -7.81
N ASP A 53 10.11 -4.26 -8.90
CA ASP A 53 11.54 -4.55 -8.94
C ASP A 53 12.33 -3.68 -7.96
N LYS A 54 13.57 -4.09 -7.68
CA LYS A 54 14.51 -3.31 -6.88
C LYS A 54 14.63 -1.89 -7.47
N ASP A 55 14.63 -0.90 -6.58
CA ASP A 55 14.78 0.53 -6.88
C ASP A 55 13.60 1.15 -7.68
N VAL A 56 12.44 0.47 -7.72
CA VAL A 56 11.18 1.09 -8.18
C VAL A 56 10.67 2.11 -7.17
N VAL A 57 10.22 3.26 -7.66
CA VAL A 57 9.50 4.28 -6.88
C VAL A 57 8.13 4.48 -7.51
N LEU A 58 7.05 4.24 -6.77
CA LEU A 58 5.70 4.63 -7.21
C LEU A 58 5.34 5.98 -6.59
N LEU A 59 5.12 6.99 -7.42
CA LEU A 59 4.63 8.29 -6.98
C LEU A 59 3.11 8.30 -7.12
N ALA A 60 2.41 8.45 -6.00
CA ALA A 60 0.96 8.67 -6.05
C ALA A 60 0.68 10.10 -6.53
N SER A 61 -0.21 10.25 -7.52
CA SER A 61 -0.69 11.55 -7.97
C SER A 61 -1.48 12.22 -6.86
N GLN A 62 -0.87 13.21 -6.23
CA GLN A 62 -1.47 14.10 -5.24
C GLN A 62 -2.57 14.91 -5.93
N VAL A 63 -3.83 14.47 -5.84
CA VAL A 63 -4.94 15.36 -6.13
C VAL A 63 -4.89 16.40 -5.03
N SER A 64 -4.52 17.63 -5.40
CA SER A 64 -4.43 18.80 -4.51
C SER A 64 -5.77 19.11 -3.86
N ASN A 65 -6.15 18.29 -2.88
CA ASN A 65 -7.07 18.64 -1.82
C ASN A 65 -6.31 18.48 -0.52
N TYR A 66 -6.69 19.32 0.44
CA TYR A 66 -6.04 19.51 1.73
C TYR A 66 -5.83 18.22 2.56
N LEU A 67 -6.49 17.12 2.15
CA LEU A 67 -6.47 15.72 2.61
C LEU A 67 -5.10 15.04 2.74
N GLU A 68 -4.12 15.42 1.92
CA GLU A 68 -2.79 14.79 1.99
C GLU A 68 -1.93 15.32 3.13
N LYS A 69 -2.27 16.45 3.75
CA LYS A 69 -1.40 17.06 4.75
C LYS A 69 -1.35 16.27 6.05
N GLU A 70 -2.34 15.48 6.42
CA GLU A 70 -2.32 14.70 7.66
C GLU A 70 -1.47 13.42 7.52
N CYS A 71 -1.61 12.65 6.42
CA CYS A 71 -0.75 11.50 6.12
C CYS A 71 0.65 11.89 5.58
N ALA A 72 0.85 13.10 5.04
CA ALA A 72 2.15 13.61 4.57
C ALA A 72 2.91 14.46 5.61
N LYS A 73 2.35 14.68 6.81
CA LYS A 73 3.04 15.38 7.93
C LYS A 73 4.12 14.52 8.60
N SER A 74 4.31 13.26 8.20
CA SER A 74 5.44 12.41 8.59
C SER A 74 6.76 12.79 7.89
N ASN A 75 7.00 14.09 7.68
CA ASN A 75 8.32 14.59 7.25
C ASN A 75 9.28 14.57 8.44
N ASP A 76 9.71 13.39 8.85
CA ASP A 76 11.10 13.23 9.32
C ASP A 76 11.95 12.96 8.08
N GLU A 77 13.13 13.58 8.04
CA GLU A 77 14.12 13.49 6.99
C GLU A 77 14.14 12.15 6.24
N MET A 78 14.11 12.28 4.92
CA MET A 78 14.53 11.31 3.92
C MET A 78 15.80 10.58 4.37
N GLY A 79 15.61 9.45 5.05
CA GLY A 79 16.69 8.51 5.30
C GLY A 79 17.07 7.87 3.98
N VAL A 80 18.13 8.39 3.37
CA VAL A 80 18.87 7.75 2.30
C VAL A 80 19.16 6.31 2.72
N LEU A 81 18.71 5.33 1.93
CA LEU A 81 19.17 3.95 2.09
C LEU A 81 20.63 3.88 1.64
N ASP A 82 21.52 4.08 2.60
CA ASP A 82 22.92 3.65 2.62
C ASP A 82 22.99 2.11 2.49
N HIS A 83 23.82 1.45 1.67
CA HIS A 83 24.86 1.84 0.74
C HIS A 83 25.01 0.81 -0.41
N PRO A 84 25.68 1.20 -1.50
CA PRO A 84 26.26 0.36 -2.55
C PRO A 84 27.72 -0.03 -2.22
N ASP A 85 27.96 -0.87 -1.21
CA ASP A 85 29.30 -1.40 -0.91
C ASP A 85 29.31 -2.91 -0.61
N ASN A 86 30.49 -3.52 -0.72
CA ASN A 86 30.70 -4.98 -0.62
C ASN A 86 30.62 -5.51 0.83
N ASN A 87 30.15 -4.71 1.78
CA ASN A 87 30.15 -5.03 3.21
C ASN A 87 28.73 -5.29 3.76
N TYR A 88 27.84 -5.77 2.88
CA TYR A 88 26.47 -6.18 3.17
C TYR A 88 26.39 -7.19 4.33
N ASP A 89 25.62 -6.86 5.38
CA ASP A 89 25.24 -7.81 6.42
C ASP A 89 24.00 -8.61 5.97
N PRO A 90 24.12 -9.92 5.71
CA PRO A 90 23.00 -10.76 5.30
C PRO A 90 21.91 -10.94 6.37
N ASN A 91 22.14 -10.46 7.60
CA ASN A 91 21.15 -10.50 8.69
C ASN A 91 20.45 -9.16 8.91
N ALA A 92 20.78 -8.12 8.14
CA ALA A 92 20.12 -6.83 8.27
C ALA A 92 18.65 -6.93 7.80
N LEU A 93 17.72 -6.54 8.68
CA LEU A 93 16.29 -6.50 8.37
C LEU A 93 15.94 -5.20 7.60
N PRO A 94 15.00 -5.27 6.65
CA PRO A 94 14.64 -4.12 5.82
C PRO A 94 13.75 -3.13 6.58
N VAL A 95 14.16 -1.86 6.66
CA VAL A 95 13.32 -0.83 7.29
C VAL A 95 12.08 -0.55 6.45
N ILE A 96 10.91 -1.02 6.92
CA ILE A 96 9.61 -0.80 6.28
C ILE A 96 8.83 0.25 7.07
N LYS A 97 8.77 1.46 6.53
CA LYS A 97 8.07 2.60 7.14
C LYS A 97 7.33 3.44 6.10
N ASN A 98 6.37 4.24 6.54
CA ASN A 98 5.70 5.27 5.72
C ASN A 98 4.80 4.69 4.61
N ILE A 99 3.97 3.69 4.98
CA ILE A 99 3.00 3.07 4.07
C ILE A 99 1.66 3.79 4.20
N ASN A 100 1.13 4.30 3.08
CA ASN A 100 -0.13 5.03 3.03
C ASN A 100 -1.20 4.28 2.23
N TYR A 101 -2.37 4.12 2.82
CA TYR A 101 -3.56 3.49 2.24
C TYR A 101 -4.69 4.51 2.22
N CYS A 102 -4.95 5.15 1.08
CA CYS A 102 -5.92 6.23 0.97
C CYS A 102 -7.02 5.92 -0.06
N ASP A 103 -8.25 6.35 0.23
CA ASP A 103 -9.37 6.42 -0.73
C ASP A 103 -9.71 5.07 -1.40
N MET A 104 -9.78 4.01 -0.60
CA MET A 104 -10.06 2.67 -1.12
C MET A 104 -11.46 2.20 -0.77
N ILE A 105 -12.21 1.74 -1.76
CA ILE A 105 -13.50 1.06 -1.54
C ILE A 105 -13.42 -0.34 -2.15
N THR A 106 -13.56 -1.35 -1.31
CA THR A 106 -13.59 -2.76 -1.73
C THR A 106 -14.88 -3.42 -1.28
N LYS A 107 -15.34 -4.44 -2.01
CA LYS A 107 -16.57 -5.17 -1.73
C LYS A 107 -16.34 -6.66 -1.82
N ASN A 108 -17.14 -7.43 -1.09
CA ASN A 108 -17.09 -8.89 -1.07
C ASN A 108 -15.73 -9.45 -0.61
N VAL A 109 -15.13 -8.80 0.40
CA VAL A 109 -13.83 -9.17 0.95
C VAL A 109 -13.99 -10.22 2.06
N THR A 110 -13.15 -11.28 2.06
CA THR A 110 -13.19 -12.32 3.10
C THR A 110 -12.34 -11.96 4.32
N MET A 111 -11.30 -11.14 4.15
CA MET A 111 -10.44 -10.60 5.21
C MET A 111 -9.99 -9.21 4.79
N ALA A 112 -10.22 -8.21 5.65
CA ALA A 112 -10.10 -6.80 5.28
C ALA A 112 -8.66 -6.41 4.94
N VAL A 113 -7.73 -6.67 5.85
CA VAL A 113 -6.31 -6.42 5.64
C VAL A 113 -5.49 -7.44 6.43
N ARG A 114 -4.41 -7.93 5.81
CA ARG A 114 -3.37 -8.71 6.47
C ARG A 114 -2.05 -7.95 6.37
N LEU A 115 -1.72 -7.22 7.43
CA LEU A 115 -0.38 -6.70 7.65
C LEU A 115 0.31 -7.74 8.53
N GLU A 116 1.28 -8.44 7.94
CA GLU A 116 2.06 -9.46 8.63
C GLU A 116 3.52 -9.09 8.47
N GLU A 117 4.19 -8.91 9.59
CA GLU A 117 5.54 -8.38 9.67
C GLU A 117 6.60 -9.47 9.74
N ILE A 118 7.86 -9.03 9.72
CA ILE A 118 9.03 -9.84 10.07
C ILE A 118 9.22 -9.73 11.59
N VAL A 119 9.28 -10.87 12.28
CA VAL A 119 9.45 -10.92 13.75
C VAL A 119 10.70 -10.12 14.16
N GLY A 120 10.50 -9.07 14.96
CA GLY A 120 11.57 -8.19 15.45
C GLY A 120 11.78 -6.89 14.66
N ASP A 121 11.02 -6.67 13.58
CA ASP A 121 11.14 -5.47 12.73
C ASP A 121 9.76 -4.92 12.32
N PRO A 122 9.13 -4.12 13.20
CA PRO A 122 7.77 -3.68 12.99
C PRO A 122 7.62 -2.62 11.89
N PHE A 123 6.51 -2.69 11.17
CA PHE A 123 6.07 -1.71 10.19
C PHE A 123 5.55 -0.49 10.94
N THR A 124 6.30 0.60 10.83
CA THR A 124 6.02 1.85 11.54
C THR A 124 5.57 2.94 10.58
N LYS A 125 4.86 3.95 11.10
CA LYS A 125 4.35 5.08 10.30
C LYS A 125 3.38 4.63 9.20
N ILE A 126 2.44 3.72 9.52
CA ILE A 126 1.33 3.37 8.63
C ILE A 126 0.25 4.47 8.71
N CYS A 127 -0.25 4.95 7.57
CA CYS A 127 -1.42 5.84 7.51
C CYS A 127 -2.53 5.19 6.70
N ILE A 128 -3.75 5.11 7.24
CA ILE A 128 -4.92 4.61 6.50
C ILE A 128 -6.02 5.67 6.54
N SER A 129 -6.42 6.21 5.40
CA SER A 129 -7.42 7.28 5.32
C SER A 129 -8.53 6.98 4.31
N ASN A 130 -9.78 7.21 4.68
CA ASN A 130 -10.95 7.05 3.81
C ASN A 130 -11.00 5.67 3.12
N VAL A 131 -10.95 4.60 3.92
CA VAL A 131 -10.94 3.22 3.43
C VAL A 131 -12.20 2.50 3.87
N THR A 132 -12.99 2.01 2.91
CA THR A 132 -14.20 1.21 3.17
C THR A 132 -14.07 -0.18 2.58
N ILE A 133 -14.13 -1.20 3.43
CA ILE A 133 -14.01 -2.60 3.06
C ILE A 133 -15.33 -3.33 3.37
N GLY A 134 -16.10 -3.58 2.31
CA GLY A 134 -17.33 -4.35 2.36
C GLY A 134 -17.05 -5.85 2.45
N LEU A 135 -17.41 -6.47 3.57
CA LEU A 135 -17.20 -7.90 3.81
C LEU A 135 -18.12 -8.79 2.96
N SER A 136 -17.64 -9.99 2.64
CA SER A 136 -18.39 -11.05 1.96
C SER A 136 -19.47 -11.65 2.88
N LYS A 137 -20.34 -12.50 2.33
CA LYS A 137 -21.40 -13.19 3.10
C LYS A 137 -20.86 -14.15 4.18
N LYS A 138 -19.61 -14.61 4.05
CA LYS A 138 -18.95 -15.54 4.97
C LYS A 138 -17.49 -15.09 5.19
N PRO A 139 -17.25 -13.99 5.89
CA PRO A 139 -15.90 -13.48 6.08
C PRO A 139 -15.16 -14.30 7.16
N HIS A 140 -13.84 -14.22 7.18
CA HIS A 140 -13.02 -14.77 8.23
C HIS A 140 -13.34 -14.12 9.57
N LYS A 141 -13.10 -14.80 10.70
CA LYS A 141 -13.35 -14.20 12.02
C LYS A 141 -12.43 -13.02 12.29
N LEU A 142 -11.17 -13.13 11.89
CA LEU A 142 -10.19 -12.06 11.96
C LEU A 142 -10.28 -11.23 10.68
N GLN A 143 -10.81 -10.00 10.78
CA GLN A 143 -10.88 -9.09 9.62
C GLN A 143 -9.59 -8.31 9.43
N TRP A 144 -8.93 -7.97 10.53
CA TRP A 144 -7.67 -7.26 10.56
C TRP A 144 -6.66 -8.11 11.30
N ASN A 145 -5.60 -8.53 10.60
CA ASN A 145 -4.38 -8.92 11.28
C ASN A 145 -3.55 -7.65 11.47
N CYS A 146 -3.73 -6.99 12.61
CA CYS A 146 -2.96 -5.81 13.03
C CYS A 146 -2.13 -6.20 14.25
N THR A 147 -1.01 -6.88 14.00
CA THR A 147 -0.05 -7.25 15.05
C THR A 147 1.23 -6.48 14.77
N ASP A 148 1.81 -5.89 15.81
CA ASP A 148 3.10 -5.17 15.80
C ASP A 148 3.22 -3.95 14.83
N VAL A 149 2.12 -3.55 14.18
CA VAL A 149 2.03 -2.32 13.37
C VAL A 149 1.86 -1.04 14.21
N ALA A 150 2.44 0.08 13.77
CA ALA A 150 2.26 1.40 14.39
C ALA A 150 1.93 2.50 13.37
N GLY A 151 0.97 3.35 13.68
CA GLY A 151 0.49 4.36 12.74
C GLY A 151 -0.78 5.09 13.19
N ILE A 152 -1.51 5.67 12.23
CA ILE A 152 -2.78 6.38 12.44
C ILE A 152 -3.81 6.01 11.37
N SER A 153 -5.09 6.27 11.66
CA SER A 153 -6.14 6.13 10.67
C SER A 153 -7.16 7.27 10.70
N SER A 154 -7.95 7.43 9.63
CA SER A 154 -9.10 8.35 9.53
C SER A 154 -10.14 7.75 8.59
N ASP A 155 -11.41 7.72 8.98
CA ASP A 155 -12.52 7.25 8.14
C ASP A 155 -12.30 5.83 7.56
N VAL A 156 -11.88 4.89 8.41
CA VAL A 156 -11.60 3.48 8.03
C VAL A 156 -12.67 2.53 8.56
N THR A 157 -13.26 1.74 7.66
CA THR A 157 -14.29 0.74 7.98
C THR A 157 -13.95 -0.61 7.34
N PRO A 158 -13.85 -1.72 8.10
CA PRO A 158 -13.85 -1.79 9.56
C PRO A 158 -12.54 -1.22 10.15
N PRO A 159 -12.50 -0.73 11.41
CA PRO A 159 -11.29 -0.14 11.99
C PRO A 159 -10.27 -1.19 12.46
N CYS A 160 -8.99 -0.79 12.50
CA CYS A 160 -7.88 -1.55 13.09
C CYS A 160 -7.56 -1.03 14.49
N ALA A 161 -7.53 -1.89 15.51
CA ALA A 161 -7.39 -1.47 16.90
C ALA A 161 -6.05 -0.80 17.24
N LEU A 162 -4.96 -1.14 16.53
CA LEU A 162 -3.62 -0.55 16.75
C LEU A 162 -3.40 0.76 15.99
N LEU A 163 -4.32 1.18 15.13
CA LEU A 163 -4.22 2.40 14.33
C LEU A 163 -5.31 3.38 14.78
N PRO A 164 -5.04 4.25 15.78
CA PRO A 164 -6.05 5.14 16.34
C PRO A 164 -6.65 6.06 15.28
N ASP A 165 -7.98 6.09 15.25
CA ASP A 165 -8.76 6.96 14.37
C ASP A 165 -8.65 8.42 14.85
N GLN A 166 -8.19 9.30 13.97
CA GLN A 166 -8.07 10.74 14.26
C GLN A 166 -9.38 11.50 14.00
N GLY A 167 -10.43 10.82 13.53
CA GLY A 167 -11.71 11.39 13.16
C GLY A 167 -11.74 11.92 11.72
N PRO A 168 -12.91 12.41 11.26
CA PRO A 168 -13.03 13.01 9.94
C PRO A 168 -12.17 14.27 9.89
N GLU A 169 -11.50 14.44 8.75
CA GLU A 169 -10.61 15.57 8.53
C GLU A 169 -11.37 16.90 8.71
N LYS A 170 -10.84 17.81 9.55
CA LYS A 170 -11.47 19.11 9.87
C LYS A 170 -11.19 20.18 8.83
#